data_AF-A0A7X2P919-F1
#
_entry.id   AF-A0A7X2P919-F1
#
_cell.length_a   1.000
_cell.length_b   1.000
_cell.length_c   1.000
_cell.angle_alpha   90.00
_cell.angle_beta   90.00
_cell.angle_gamma   90.00
#
_symmetry.space_group_name_H-M   'P 1'
#
loop_
_entity.id
_entity.type
_entity.pdbx_description
1 polymer ?
#
loop_
_entity_poly.entity_id
_entity_poly.type
_entity_poly.pdbx_seq_one_letter_code
_entity_poly.pdbx_strand_id
1 'polypeptide(L)'
;MSDIPKSKRAWSKLEALDKAITIRGELSRELLISFGLSEKHIDAAVKKATKGLQGEEKDILASKIREMYAGFIPWFIERHRNRVDDLAGDIEAHIRGANKIWPVWKFEYDDRRQEWNEALKACDRLQGELQFIAEQLPADKNRYKSIVLEIDDLDKMIKKIRQSDNRFLPHLKA
;
A
#
# COMPACT_ATOMS: atom_id res chain seq x y z
N MET A 1 -10.83 33.32 4.57
CA MET A 1 -10.69 32.07 3.79
C MET A 1 -9.95 32.40 2.51
N SER A 2 -8.90 31.68 2.11
CA SER A 2 -8.07 32.07 0.97
C SER A 2 -8.72 31.73 -0.39
N ASP A 3 -8.82 32.73 -1.26
CA ASP A 3 -9.49 32.73 -2.59
C ASP A 3 -8.79 31.93 -3.70
N ILE A 4 -7.85 31.04 -3.36
CA ILE A 4 -7.16 30.22 -4.37
C ILE A 4 -8.06 29.03 -4.71
N PRO A 5 -8.40 28.77 -5.99
CA PRO A 5 -9.14 27.58 -6.40
C PRO A 5 -8.45 26.31 -5.88
N LYS A 6 -9.21 25.33 -5.37
CA LYS A 6 -8.65 24.11 -4.77
C LYS A 6 -7.64 23.40 -5.67
N SER A 7 -7.86 23.42 -7.00
CA SER A 7 -6.97 22.89 -8.03
C SER A 7 -5.64 23.63 -8.22
N LYS A 8 -5.55 24.89 -7.74
CA LYS A 8 -4.37 25.75 -7.80
C LYS A 8 -3.66 25.90 -6.45
N ARG A 9 -4.16 25.26 -5.38
CA ARG A 9 -3.51 25.29 -4.06
C ARG A 9 -2.30 24.36 -4.06
N ALA A 10 -1.20 24.81 -3.46
CA ALA A 10 -0.08 23.93 -3.17
C ALA A 10 -0.53 22.89 -2.14
N TRP A 11 -0.28 21.61 -2.41
CA TRP A 11 -0.57 20.54 -1.46
C TRP A 11 0.15 20.79 -0.15
N SER A 12 -0.60 20.77 0.94
CA SER A 12 -0.02 21.00 2.26
C SER A 12 0.62 19.71 2.79
N LYS A 13 1.67 19.88 3.58
CA LYS A 13 2.37 18.81 4.31
C LYS A 13 1.41 17.97 5.18
N LEU A 14 0.35 18.62 5.69
CA LEU A 14 -0.69 18.00 6.50
C LEU A 14 -1.64 17.15 5.65
N GLU A 15 -2.02 17.63 4.47
CA GLU A 15 -2.89 16.88 3.54
C GLU A 15 -2.25 15.54 3.10
N ALA A 16 -0.93 15.51 2.87
CA ALA A 16 -0.24 14.26 2.55
C ALA A 16 -0.25 13.27 3.73
N LEU A 17 -0.09 13.77 4.96
CA LEU A 17 -0.15 12.94 6.16
C LEU A 17 -1.56 12.41 6.41
N ASP A 18 -2.58 13.25 6.31
CA ASP A 18 -3.99 12.84 6.47
C ASP A 18 -4.37 11.78 5.44
N LYS A 19 -3.88 11.92 4.20
CA LYS A 19 -4.09 10.93 3.15
C LYS A 19 -3.39 9.60 3.45
N ALA A 20 -2.16 9.62 3.95
CA ALA A 20 -1.45 8.41 4.38
C ALA A 20 -2.20 7.67 5.49
N ILE A 21 -2.67 8.40 6.51
CA ILE A 21 -3.50 7.84 7.61
C ILE A 21 -4.80 7.24 7.07
N THR A 22 -5.45 7.92 6.12
CA THR A 22 -6.69 7.44 5.48
C THR A 22 -6.44 6.12 4.75
N ILE A 23 -5.38 6.04 3.94
CA ILE A 23 -4.97 4.83 3.23
C ILE A 23 -4.69 3.69 4.20
N ARG A 24 -3.95 3.93 5.29
CA ARG A 24 -3.69 2.90 6.31
C ARG A 24 -4.98 2.41 6.95
N GLY A 25 -5.92 3.31 7.24
CA GLY A 25 -7.24 2.94 7.76
C GLY A 25 -8.06 2.06 6.79
N GLU A 26 -7.99 2.34 5.49
CA GLU A 26 -8.59 1.50 4.44
C GLU A 26 -7.93 0.12 4.38
N LEU A 27 -6.60 0.07 4.39
CA LEU A 27 -5.85 -1.18 4.40
C LEU A 27 -6.19 -2.02 5.63
N SER A 28 -6.24 -1.43 6.82
CA SER A 28 -6.61 -2.17 8.04
C SER A 28 -7.98 -2.85 7.95
N ARG A 29 -8.94 -2.25 7.24
CA ARG A 29 -10.25 -2.89 6.98
C ARG A 29 -10.12 -4.08 6.04
N GLU A 30 -9.29 -3.98 5.01
CA GLU A 30 -9.01 -5.09 4.09
C GLU A 30 -8.21 -6.23 4.77
N LEU A 31 -7.28 -5.86 5.65
CA LEU A 31 -6.53 -6.81 6.46
C LEU A 31 -7.45 -7.59 7.41
N LEU A 32 -8.41 -6.94 8.05
CA LEU A 32 -9.36 -7.57 8.97
C LEU A 32 -10.14 -8.71 8.32
N ILE A 33 -10.52 -8.54 7.06
CA ILE A 33 -11.29 -9.52 6.27
C ILE A 33 -10.40 -10.43 5.41
N SER A 34 -9.15 -10.61 5.82
CA SER A 34 -8.21 -11.55 5.19
C SER A 34 -8.09 -11.33 3.70
N PHE A 35 -7.91 -10.07 3.29
CA PHE A 35 -7.76 -9.70 1.88
C PHE A 35 -8.99 -10.06 1.02
N GLY A 36 -10.15 -10.26 1.64
CA GLY A 36 -11.38 -10.64 0.95
C GLY A 36 -11.49 -12.11 0.59
N LEU A 37 -10.56 -12.94 1.06
CA LEU A 37 -10.60 -14.37 0.84
C LEU A 37 -11.83 -14.98 1.52
N SER A 38 -12.48 -15.92 0.84
CA SER A 38 -13.66 -16.61 1.35
C SER A 38 -13.67 -18.06 0.88
N GLU A 39 -14.44 -18.92 1.52
CA GLU A 39 -14.63 -20.31 1.08
C GLU A 39 -15.11 -20.40 -0.37
N LYS A 40 -15.95 -19.45 -0.82
CA LYS A 40 -16.42 -19.39 -2.21
C LYS A 40 -15.28 -19.22 -3.22
N HIS A 41 -14.26 -18.47 -2.84
CA HIS A 41 -13.06 -18.26 -3.66
C HIS A 41 -12.24 -19.54 -3.79
N ILE A 42 -12.08 -20.26 -2.68
CA ILE A 42 -11.38 -21.56 -2.64
C ILE A 42 -12.16 -22.58 -3.47
N ASP A 43 -13.48 -22.67 -3.29
CA ASP A 43 -14.35 -23.55 -4.08
C ASP A 43 -14.32 -23.23 -5.57
N ALA A 44 -14.26 -21.95 -5.95
CA ALA A 44 -14.11 -21.55 -7.35
C ALA A 44 -12.75 -22.01 -7.92
N ALA A 45 -11.67 -21.89 -7.16
CA ALA A 45 -10.34 -22.38 -7.54
C ALA A 45 -10.33 -23.91 -7.70
N VAL A 46 -10.91 -24.64 -6.74
CA VAL A 46 -11.06 -26.10 -6.79
C VAL A 46 -11.88 -26.53 -8.01
N LYS A 47 -13.02 -25.89 -8.26
CA LYS A 47 -13.87 -26.17 -9.45
C LYS A 47 -13.13 -25.91 -10.75
N LYS A 48 -12.30 -24.87 -10.81
CA LYS A 48 -11.49 -24.55 -11.99
C LYS A 48 -10.42 -25.61 -12.23
N ALA A 49 -9.71 -26.04 -11.18
CA ALA A 49 -8.64 -27.02 -11.26
C ALA A 49 -9.14 -28.46 -11.55
N THR A 50 -10.36 -28.78 -11.11
CA THR A 50 -10.99 -30.09 -11.32
C THR A 50 -11.89 -30.15 -12.56
N LYS A 51 -11.86 -29.10 -13.40
CA LYS A 51 -12.69 -29.01 -14.59
C LYS A 51 -12.35 -30.13 -15.58
N GLY A 52 -13.36 -30.91 -15.96
CA GLY A 52 -13.21 -32.03 -16.91
C GLY A 52 -12.95 -33.39 -16.26
N LEU A 53 -12.69 -33.43 -14.95
CA LEU A 53 -12.57 -34.68 -14.18
C LEU A 53 -13.95 -35.15 -13.69
N GLN A 54 -14.08 -36.46 -13.46
CA GLN A 54 -15.30 -37.09 -12.93
C GLN A 54 -14.97 -38.17 -11.90
N GLY A 55 -15.97 -38.55 -11.10
CA GLY A 55 -15.86 -39.63 -10.12
C GLY A 55 -14.74 -39.41 -9.09
N GLU A 56 -14.15 -40.51 -8.65
CA GLU A 56 -13.16 -40.56 -7.57
C GLU A 56 -11.92 -39.69 -7.84
N GLU A 57 -11.45 -39.62 -9.09
CA GLU A 57 -10.29 -38.79 -9.47
C GLU A 57 -10.52 -37.30 -9.16
N LYS A 58 -11.74 -36.82 -9.46
CA LYS A 58 -12.15 -35.45 -9.18
C LYS A 58 -12.15 -35.17 -7.67
N ASP A 59 -12.69 -36.10 -6.89
CA ASP A 59 -12.85 -35.94 -5.44
C ASP A 59 -11.50 -35.98 -4.70
N ILE A 60 -10.58 -36.85 -5.16
CA ILE A 60 -9.20 -36.91 -4.66
C ILE A 60 -8.47 -35.59 -4.94
N LEU A 61 -8.51 -35.09 -6.19
CA LEU A 61 -7.83 -33.83 -6.53
C LEU A 61 -8.45 -32.64 -5.79
N ALA A 62 -9.78 -32.58 -5.68
CA ALA A 62 -10.47 -31.52 -4.95
C ALA A 62 -10.03 -31.48 -3.48
N SER A 63 -9.95 -32.63 -2.82
CA SER A 63 -9.52 -32.73 -1.42
C SER A 63 -8.06 -32.29 -1.25
N LYS A 64 -7.15 -32.75 -2.11
CA LYS A 64 -5.74 -32.33 -2.09
C LYS A 64 -5.58 -30.81 -2.25
N ILE A 65 -6.31 -30.19 -3.18
CA ILE A 65 -6.25 -28.74 -3.38
C ILE A 65 -6.75 -27.99 -2.15
N ARG A 66 -7.83 -28.46 -1.51
CA ARG A 66 -8.34 -27.86 -0.27
C ARG A 66 -7.33 -27.95 0.87
N GLU A 67 -6.69 -29.10 1.05
CA GLU A 67 -5.63 -29.27 2.06
C GLU A 67 -4.44 -28.34 1.81
N MET A 68 -4.00 -28.20 0.54
CA MET A 68 -2.95 -27.25 0.17
C MET A 68 -3.32 -25.82 0.52
N TYR A 69 -4.55 -25.39 0.21
CA TYR A 69 -5.04 -24.05 0.57
C TYR A 69 -5.15 -23.88 2.09
N ALA A 70 -5.64 -24.88 2.83
CA ALA A 70 -5.76 -24.83 4.28
C ALA A 70 -4.41 -24.63 4.99
N GLY A 71 -3.33 -25.22 4.46
CA GLY A 71 -1.97 -25.00 4.97
C GLY A 71 -1.35 -23.67 4.53
N PHE A 72 -1.57 -23.25 3.28
CA PHE A 72 -0.94 -22.06 2.70
C PHE A 72 -1.56 -20.75 3.19
N ILE A 73 -2.90 -20.67 3.21
CA ILE A 73 -3.65 -19.43 3.41
C ILE A 73 -3.35 -18.76 4.76
N PRO A 74 -3.37 -19.46 5.92
CA PRO A 74 -3.15 -18.81 7.21
C PRO A 74 -1.77 -18.16 7.31
N TRP A 75 -0.72 -18.90 6.93
CA TRP A 75 0.65 -18.40 6.90
C TRP A 75 0.80 -17.21 5.94
N PHE A 76 0.21 -17.32 4.75
CA PHE A 76 0.29 -16.28 3.74
C PHE A 76 -0.39 -14.99 4.24
N ILE A 77 -1.63 -15.10 4.73
CA ILE A 77 -2.36 -13.93 5.25
C ILE A 77 -1.59 -13.28 6.40
N GLU A 78 -1.09 -14.05 7.36
CA GLU A 78 -0.39 -13.50 8.52
C GLU A 78 0.86 -12.71 8.11
N ARG A 79 1.72 -13.31 7.27
CA ARG A 79 2.94 -12.67 6.78
C ARG A 79 2.63 -11.38 6.03
N HIS A 80 1.71 -11.45 5.08
CA HIS A 80 1.40 -10.33 4.20
C HIS A 80 0.58 -9.24 4.91
N ARG A 81 -0.20 -9.60 5.94
CA ARG A 81 -0.87 -8.64 6.81
C ARG A 81 0.13 -7.76 7.56
N ASN A 82 1.11 -8.37 8.21
CA ASN A 82 2.15 -7.63 8.94
C ASN A 82 2.94 -6.75 7.97
N ARG A 83 3.32 -7.30 6.82
CA ARG A 83 4.09 -6.55 5.81
C ARG A 83 3.35 -5.33 5.28
N VAL A 84 2.04 -5.44 5.00
CA VAL A 84 1.22 -4.32 4.52
C VAL A 84 1.07 -3.24 5.60
N ASP A 85 0.83 -3.62 6.86
CA ASP A 85 0.72 -2.64 7.96
C ASP A 85 2.05 -1.91 8.22
N ASP A 86 3.17 -2.64 8.20
CA ASP A 86 4.52 -2.06 8.34
C ASP A 86 4.78 -1.03 7.24
N LEU A 87 4.54 -1.40 5.98
CA LEU A 87 4.79 -0.51 4.83
C LEU A 87 3.88 0.73 4.86
N ALA A 88 2.62 0.58 5.27
CA ALA A 88 1.72 1.72 5.45
C ALA A 88 2.19 2.63 6.60
N GLY A 89 2.66 2.04 7.71
CA GLY A 89 3.25 2.76 8.82
C GLY A 89 4.53 3.52 8.46
N ASP A 90 5.40 2.92 7.64
CA ASP A 90 6.64 3.54 7.14
C ASP A 90 6.35 4.83 6.34
N ILE A 91 5.32 4.82 5.49
CA ILE A 91 4.91 6.01 4.73
C ILE A 91 4.59 7.16 5.70
N GLU A 92 3.76 6.91 6.71
CA GLU A 92 3.41 7.92 7.71
C GLU A 92 4.63 8.40 8.51
N ALA A 93 5.49 7.47 8.93
CA ALA A 93 6.68 7.77 9.72
C ALA A 93 7.62 8.70 8.96
N HIS A 94 7.90 8.40 7.69
CA HIS A 94 8.77 9.22 6.84
C HIS A 94 8.15 10.58 6.49
N ILE A 95 6.84 10.66 6.27
CA ILE A 95 6.16 11.95 6.08
C ILE A 95 6.29 12.82 7.34
N ARG A 96 6.11 12.23 8.54
CA ARG A 96 6.30 12.95 9.82
C ARG A 96 7.75 13.36 10.02
N GLY A 97 8.70 12.47 9.73
CA GLY A 97 10.14 12.73 9.77
C GLY A 97 10.52 13.92 8.90
N ALA A 98 10.12 13.89 7.62
CA ALA A 98 10.31 15.01 6.71
C ALA A 98 9.68 16.28 7.26
N ASN A 99 8.44 16.24 7.75
CA ASN A 99 7.73 17.42 8.27
C ASN A 99 8.36 18.03 9.53
N LYS A 100 9.04 17.22 10.35
CA LYS A 100 9.74 17.68 11.56
C LYS A 100 10.98 18.52 11.24
N ILE A 101 11.64 18.28 10.11
CA ILE A 101 12.89 18.95 9.74
C ILE A 101 12.58 20.30 9.07
N TRP A 102 13.10 21.39 9.63
CA TRP A 102 13.08 22.71 9.01
C TRP A 102 14.50 23.09 8.55
N PRO A 103 14.81 23.01 7.25
CA PRO A 103 16.18 23.19 6.79
C PRO A 103 16.67 24.64 6.94
N VAL A 104 17.73 24.81 7.72
CA VAL A 104 18.56 26.02 7.77
C VAL A 104 19.93 25.72 7.17
N TRP A 105 20.43 24.50 7.36
CA TRP A 105 21.70 24.02 6.81
C TRP A 105 21.50 23.04 5.65
N LYS A 106 22.51 22.91 4.80
CA LYS A 106 22.46 22.00 3.65
C LYS A 106 22.20 20.55 4.04
N PHE A 107 22.83 20.06 5.12
CA PHE A 107 22.64 18.68 5.57
C PHE A 107 21.19 18.43 6.04
N GLU A 108 20.55 19.36 6.75
CA GLU A 108 19.15 19.22 7.17
C GLU A 108 18.19 19.18 5.97
N TYR A 109 18.52 19.93 4.90
CA TYR A 109 17.77 19.84 3.65
C TYR A 109 17.89 18.45 3.01
N ASP A 110 19.09 17.87 3.03
CA ASP A 110 19.34 16.53 2.48
C ASP A 110 18.65 15.45 3.31
N ASP A 111 18.68 15.54 4.64
CA ASP A 111 17.95 14.64 5.53
C ASP A 111 16.44 14.72 5.26
N ARG A 112 15.89 15.93 5.18
CA ARG A 112 14.48 16.14 4.82
C ARG A 112 14.14 15.55 3.46
N ARG A 113 15.04 15.70 2.48
CA ARG A 113 14.86 15.15 1.13
C ARG A 113 14.89 13.62 1.15
N GLN A 114 15.75 13.05 1.98
CA GLN A 114 15.89 11.62 2.15
C GLN A 114 14.65 11.00 2.78
N GLU A 115 14.06 11.63 3.80
CA GLU A 115 12.77 11.22 4.37
C GLU A 115 11.66 11.17 3.30
N TRP A 116 11.56 12.20 2.44
CA TRP A 116 10.62 12.14 1.32
C TRP A 116 10.91 11.01 0.32
N ASN A 117 12.19 10.69 0.09
CA ASN A 117 12.55 9.57 -0.80
C ASN A 117 12.14 8.23 -0.21
N GLU A 118 12.33 8.04 1.10
CA GLU A 118 11.91 6.82 1.77
C GLU A 118 10.38 6.68 1.80
N ALA A 119 9.64 7.78 2.00
CA ALA A 119 8.18 7.75 1.87
C ALA A 119 7.71 7.30 0.47
N LEU A 120 8.38 7.75 -0.59
CA LEU A 120 8.09 7.33 -1.97
C LEU A 120 8.43 5.85 -2.20
N LYS A 121 9.57 5.37 -1.68
CA LYS A 121 9.94 3.95 -1.75
C LYS A 121 8.94 3.08 -0.99
N ALA A 122 8.44 3.54 0.15
CA ALA A 122 7.44 2.82 0.92
C ALA A 122 6.10 2.75 0.16
N CYS A 123 5.68 3.81 -0.54
CA CYS A 123 4.52 3.77 -1.45
C CYS A 123 4.69 2.70 -2.54
N ASP A 124 5.82 2.69 -3.24
CA ASP A 124 6.13 1.71 -4.29
C ASP A 124 6.14 0.26 -3.77
N ARG A 125 6.80 0.02 -2.62
CA ARG A 125 6.82 -1.30 -1.96
C ARG A 125 5.42 -1.76 -1.57
N LEU A 126 4.59 -0.85 -1.05
CA LEU A 126 3.21 -1.16 -0.67
C LEU A 126 2.35 -1.54 -1.88
N GLN A 127 2.48 -0.81 -3.00
CA GLN A 127 1.79 -1.19 -4.24
C GLN A 127 2.24 -2.57 -4.75
N GLY A 128 3.54 -2.84 -4.76
CA GLY A 128 4.09 -4.15 -5.15
C GLY A 128 3.57 -5.29 -4.27
N GLU A 129 3.49 -5.06 -2.96
CA GLU A 129 2.95 -6.03 -2.01
C GLU A 129 1.47 -6.33 -2.28
N LEU A 130 0.64 -5.30 -2.49
CA LEU A 130 -0.78 -5.46 -2.80
C LEU A 130 -1.00 -6.18 -4.13
N GLN A 131 -0.17 -5.88 -5.15
CA GLN A 131 -0.20 -6.58 -6.43
C GLN A 131 0.14 -8.06 -6.26
N PHE A 132 1.19 -8.38 -5.49
CA PHE A 132 1.56 -9.77 -5.21
C PHE A 132 0.44 -10.52 -4.50
N ILE A 133 -0.17 -9.93 -3.48
CA ILE A 133 -1.31 -10.53 -2.76
C ILE A 133 -2.48 -10.81 -3.73
N ALA A 134 -2.82 -9.87 -4.61
CA ALA A 134 -3.88 -10.03 -5.60
C ALA A 134 -3.58 -11.12 -6.65
N GLU A 135 -2.31 -11.40 -6.92
CA GLU A 135 -1.89 -12.45 -7.84
C GLU A 135 -1.91 -13.84 -7.21
N GLN A 136 -1.54 -13.95 -5.93
CA GLN A 136 -1.43 -15.23 -5.23
C GLN A 136 -2.75 -15.72 -4.64
N LEU A 137 -3.62 -14.81 -4.17
CA LEU A 137 -4.90 -15.21 -3.58
C LEU A 137 -5.96 -15.45 -4.65
N PRO A 138 -6.82 -16.48 -4.50
CA PRO A 138 -7.98 -16.67 -5.37
C PRO A 138 -9.11 -15.66 -5.11
N ALA A 139 -8.78 -14.43 -4.70
CA ALA A 139 -9.74 -13.37 -4.36
C ALA A 139 -10.00 -12.42 -5.55
N ASP A 140 -10.87 -11.43 -5.35
CA ASP A 140 -11.12 -10.39 -6.35
C ASP A 140 -9.88 -9.51 -6.56
N LYS A 141 -9.31 -9.60 -7.78
CA LYS A 141 -8.13 -8.83 -8.19
C LYS A 141 -8.36 -7.32 -8.21
N ASN A 142 -9.61 -6.87 -8.34
CA ASN A 142 -9.92 -5.44 -8.38
C ASN A 142 -10.06 -4.81 -7.00
N ARG A 143 -10.00 -5.61 -5.94
CA ARG A 143 -10.27 -5.20 -4.56
C ARG A 143 -9.37 -4.04 -4.10
N TYR A 144 -8.08 -4.10 -4.44
CA TYR A 144 -7.13 -3.04 -4.07
C TYR A 144 -7.07 -1.90 -5.05
N LYS A 145 -7.78 -1.95 -6.18
CA LYS A 145 -7.63 -0.95 -7.24
C LYS A 145 -7.87 0.47 -6.73
N SER A 146 -8.90 0.66 -5.90
CA SER A 146 -9.17 1.96 -5.28
C SER A 146 -8.02 2.41 -4.38
N ILE A 147 -7.52 1.52 -3.51
CA ILE A 147 -6.43 1.82 -2.58
C ILE A 147 -5.13 2.13 -3.34
N VAL A 148 -4.82 1.37 -4.40
CA VAL A 148 -3.64 1.61 -5.25
C VAL A 148 -3.72 2.98 -5.91
N LEU A 149 -4.89 3.37 -6.42
CA LEU A 149 -5.09 4.73 -6.97
C LEU A 149 -4.89 5.81 -5.91
N GLU A 150 -5.35 5.57 -4.68
CA GLU A 150 -5.09 6.47 -3.56
C GLU A 150 -3.58 6.54 -3.23
N ILE A 151 -2.86 5.42 -3.24
CA ILE A 151 -1.40 5.41 -3.03
C ILE A 151 -0.69 6.19 -4.15
N ASP A 152 -1.09 6.02 -5.42
CA ASP A 152 -0.56 6.77 -6.55
C ASP A 152 -0.75 8.29 -6.40
N ASP A 153 -1.93 8.69 -5.93
CA ASP A 153 -2.21 10.10 -5.69
C ASP A 153 -1.40 10.66 -4.50
N LEU A 154 -1.17 9.85 -3.47
CA LEU A 154 -0.25 10.20 -2.38
C LEU A 154 1.20 10.34 -2.89
N ASP A 155 1.69 9.40 -3.70
CA ASP A 155 3.02 9.47 -4.30
C ASP A 155 3.21 10.76 -5.11
N LYS A 156 2.22 11.12 -5.94
CA LYS A 156 2.23 12.39 -6.69
C LYS A 156 2.25 13.61 -5.77
N MET A 157 1.50 13.57 -4.67
CA MET A 157 1.52 14.64 -3.66
C MET A 157 2.88 14.78 -3.00
N ILE A 158 3.49 13.67 -2.56
CA ILE A 158 4.83 13.65 -1.97
C ILE A 158 5.85 14.20 -2.96
N LYS A 159 5.82 13.78 -4.23
CA LYS A 159 6.70 14.31 -5.29
C LYS A 159 6.60 15.83 -5.43
N LYS A 160 5.38 16.39 -5.40
CA LYS A 160 5.14 17.84 -5.47
C LYS A 160 5.63 18.58 -4.23
N ILE A 161 5.36 18.06 -3.02
CA ILE A 161 5.84 18.65 -1.76
C ILE A 161 7.36 18.66 -1.75
N ARG A 162 7.96 17.52 -2.08
CA ARG A 162 9.41 17.35 -2.19
C ARG A 162 10.00 18.37 -3.17
N GLN A 163 9.40 18.57 -4.35
CA GLN A 163 9.82 19.63 -5.28
C GLN A 163 9.66 21.04 -4.68
N SER A 164 8.58 21.31 -3.95
CA SER A 164 8.36 22.61 -3.32
C SER A 164 9.42 22.98 -2.27
N ASP A 165 10.07 21.97 -1.66
CA ASP A 165 11.17 22.19 -0.72
C ASP A 165 12.39 22.85 -1.39
N ASN A 166 12.51 22.86 -2.72
CA ASN A 166 13.57 23.61 -3.42
C ASN A 166 13.59 25.11 -3.08
N ARG A 167 12.48 25.65 -2.56
CA ARG A 167 12.42 27.01 -2.00
C ARG A 167 13.43 27.28 -0.88
N PHE A 168 13.91 26.23 -0.20
CA PHE A 168 14.91 26.39 0.86
C PHE A 168 16.31 26.65 0.30
N LEU A 169 16.64 26.13 -0.89
CA LEU A 169 18.00 26.14 -1.46
C LEU A 169 18.69 27.52 -1.44
N PRO A 170 18.05 28.65 -1.81
CA PRO A 170 18.71 29.96 -1.80
C PRO A 170 19.06 30.49 -0.40
N HIS A 171 18.50 29.89 0.65
CA HIS A 171 18.60 30.36 2.03
C HIS A 171 19.41 29.42 2.92
N LEU A 172 19.92 28.31 2.36
CA LEU A 172 20.69 27.33 3.12
C LEU A 172 22.06 27.88 3.45
N LYS A 173 22.47 27.65 4.69
CA LYS A 173 23.87 27.76 5.10
C LYS A 173 24.64 26.53 4.64
N ALA A 174 25.90 26.75 4.30
CA ALA A 174 26.85 25.69 3.93
C ALA A 174 27.04 24.72 5.09
#